data_AF-A0A7G2LZV7-F1
#
_entry.id   AF-A0A7G2LZV7-F1
#
_cell.length_a   1.000
_cell.length_b   1.000
_cell.length_c   1.000
_cell.angle_alpha   90.00
_cell.angle_beta   90.00
_cell.angle_gamma   90.00
#
_symmetry.space_group_name_H-M   'P 1'
#
loop_
_entity.id
_entity.type
_entity.pdbx_description
1 polymer ?
#
loop_
_entity_poly.entity_id
_entity_poly.type
_entity_poly.pdbx_seq_one_letter_code
_entity_poly.pdbx_strand_id
1 'polypeptide(L)' 'NLQVTSGGVISGKGAVWEVTGTWTWKDGFFCRTLVWGGKDLGYNCQVVMRDGAKIRFTSDKGAGESAVLTLR' A
#
# COMPACT_ATOMS: atom_id res chain seq x y z
N ASN A 1 -3.90 9.36 9.23
CA ASN A 1 -4.65 8.08 9.16
C ASN A 1 -4.72 7.69 7.69
N LEU A 2 -4.35 6.46 7.33
CA LEU A 2 -4.37 5.97 5.95
C LEU A 2 -5.56 5.05 5.77
N GLN A 3 -6.44 5.34 4.83
CA GLN A 3 -7.62 4.52 4.53
C GLN A 3 -7.41 3.81 3.19
N VAL A 4 -7.64 2.50 3.19
CA VAL A 4 -7.59 1.64 2.01
C VAL A 4 -9.00 1.07 1.85
N THR A 5 -9.75 1.59 0.88
CA THR A 5 -11.13 1.14 0.61
C THR A 5 -11.12 0.00 -0.38
N SER A 6 -12.12 -0.89 -0.32
CA SER A 6 -12.30 -2.02 -1.26
C SER A 6 -12.41 -1.60 -2.73
N GLY A 7 -12.65 -0.30 -3.00
CA GLY A 7 -12.76 0.29 -4.34
C GLY A 7 -11.43 0.63 -5.00
N GLY A 8 -10.30 0.17 -4.48
CA GLY A 8 -9.01 0.35 -5.16
C GLY A 8 -8.43 1.75 -5.04
N VAL A 9 -8.86 2.55 -4.05
CA VAL A 9 -8.31 3.90 -3.80
C VAL A 9 -7.52 3.88 -2.51
N ILE A 10 -6.29 4.40 -2.58
CA ILE A 10 -5.44 4.73 -1.42
C ILE A 10 -5.60 6.22 -1.18
N SER A 11 -6.14 6.61 -0.04
CA SER A 11 -6.16 8.00 0.39
C SER A 11 -5.84 8.11 1.87
N GLY A 12 -4.98 9.06 2.22
CA GLY A 12 -4.62 9.26 3.60
C GLY A 12 -3.55 10.30 3.81
N LYS A 13 -3.14 10.41 5.07
CA LYS A 13 -2.06 11.30 5.49
C LYS A 13 -0.96 10.48 6.16
N GLY A 14 0.22 10.45 5.52
CA GLY A 14 1.44 9.82 6.02
C GLY A 14 2.35 10.88 6.64
N ALA A 15 2.55 10.81 7.95
CA ALA A 15 3.17 11.87 8.75
C ALA A 15 2.53 13.26 8.50
N VAL A 16 3.12 14.06 7.61
CA VAL A 16 2.68 15.43 7.26
C VAL A 16 2.08 15.50 5.84
N TRP A 17 2.40 14.52 4.99
CA TRP A 17 2.14 14.58 3.55
C TRP A 17 0.90 13.79 3.17
N GLU A 18 0.17 14.29 2.17
CA GLU A 18 -0.91 13.54 1.56
C GLU A 18 -0.37 12.35 0.79
N VAL A 19 -1.05 11.23 0.96
CA VAL A 19 -0.80 9.98 0.26
C VAL A 19 -2.04 9.68 -0.56
N THR A 20 -1.88 9.67 -1.88
CA THR A 20 -2.93 9.32 -2.83
C THR A 20 -2.43 8.20 -3.73
N GLY A 21 -3.34 7.41 -4.26
CA GLY A 21 -2.97 6.33 -5.15
C GLY A 21 -4.13 5.43 -5.46
N THR A 22 -3.89 4.47 -6.33
CA THR A 22 -4.85 3.41 -6.62
C THR A 22 -4.21 2.06 -6.38
N TRP A 23 -5.04 1.06 -6.13
CA TRP A 23 -4.60 -0.31 -5.95
C TRP A 23 -5.61 -1.28 -6.58
N THR A 24 -5.12 -2.44 -6.99
CA THR A 24 -5.92 -3.53 -7.53
C THR A 24 -5.29 -4.87 -7.17
N TRP A 25 -6.11 -5.90 -7.03
CA TRP A 25 -5.63 -7.26 -6.96
C TRP A 25 -5.48 -7.82 -8.37
N LYS A 26 -4.27 -8.30 -8.70
CA LYS A 26 -4.00 -8.97 -9.98
C LYS A 26 -3.13 -10.19 -9.72
N ASP A 27 -3.59 -11.35 -10.18
CA ASP A 27 -2.86 -12.63 -10.08
C ASP A 27 -2.42 -12.97 -8.64
N GLY A 28 -3.22 -12.60 -7.63
CA GLY A 28 -2.89 -12.81 -6.22
C GLY A 28 -1.94 -11.77 -5.60
N PHE A 29 -1.51 -10.76 -6.36
CA PHE A 29 -0.67 -9.67 -5.89
C PHE A 29 -1.46 -8.37 -5.73
N PHE A 30 -1.07 -7.56 -4.74
CA PHE A 30 -1.60 -6.22 -4.52
C PHE A 30 -0.79 -5.24 -5.36
N CYS A 31 -1.32 -4.85 -6.51
CA CYS A 31 -0.68 -3.92 -7.43
C CYS A 31 -1.18 -2.50 -7.19
N ARG A 32 -0.28 -1.59 -6.82
CA ARG A 32 -0.62 -0.21 -6.45
C ARG A 32 0.22 0.83 -7.16
N THR A 33 -0.35 1.99 -7.38
CA THR A 33 0.35 3.26 -7.66
C THR A 33 0.28 4.12 -6.40
N LEU A 34 1.32 4.90 -6.12
CA LEU A 34 1.34 5.75 -4.95
C LEU A 34 2.02 7.08 -5.25
N VAL A 35 1.35 8.16 -4.88
CA VAL A 35 1.92 9.50 -4.82
C VAL A 35 2.01 9.89 -3.34
N TRP A 36 3.22 10.21 -2.88
CA TRP A 36 3.49 10.65 -1.52
C TRP A 36 3.99 12.09 -1.55
N GLY A 37 3.18 13.04 -1.04
CA GLY A 37 3.59 14.44 -0.93
C GLY A 37 3.98 15.05 -2.27
N GLY A 38 3.31 14.65 -3.35
CA GLY A 38 3.63 15.05 -4.73
C GLY A 38 4.72 14.22 -5.42
N LYS A 39 5.41 13.32 -4.70
CA LYS A 39 6.36 12.38 -5.31
C LYS A 39 5.63 11.13 -5.79
N ASP A 40 5.65 10.87 -7.09
CA ASP A 40 5.20 9.60 -7.65
C ASP A 40 6.22 8.49 -7.34
N LEU A 41 5.78 7.45 -6.61
CA LEU A 41 6.55 6.25 -6.32
C LEU A 41 6.30 5.14 -7.35
N GLY A 42 5.44 5.38 -8.33
CA GLY A 42 5.16 4.50 -9.44
C GLY A 42 4.32 3.28 -9.10
N TYR A 43 4.11 2.47 -10.13
CA TYR A 43 3.39 1.20 -10.07
C TYR A 43 4.29 0.10 -9.48
N ASN A 44 3.79 -0.63 -8.49
CA ASN A 44 4.47 -1.81 -7.95
C ASN A 44 3.44 -2.86 -7.51
N CYS A 45 3.75 -4.14 -7.73
CA CYS A 45 2.97 -5.26 -7.25
C CYS A 45 3.65 -5.89 -6.03
N GLN A 46 2.93 -5.94 -4.92
CA GLN A 46 3.43 -6.38 -3.63
C GLN A 46 2.61 -7.53 -3.06
N VAL A 47 3.26 -8.35 -2.23
CA VAL A 47 2.60 -9.39 -1.44
C VAL A 47 2.07 -8.75 -0.17
N VAL A 48 0.82 -9.03 0.17
CA VAL A 48 0.20 -8.53 1.40
C VAL A 48 -0.14 -9.72 2.30
N MET A 49 0.43 -9.72 3.50
CA MET A 49 0.17 -10.72 4.51
C MET A 49 -0.47 -10.05 5.72
N ARG A 50 -1.56 -10.62 6.22
CA ARG A 50 -2.20 -10.17 7.45
C ARG A 50 -1.91 -11.17 8.57
N ASP A 51 -1.42 -10.65 9.68
CA ASP A 51 -1.21 -11.39 10.93
C ASP A 51 -1.93 -10.65 12.06
N GLY A 52 -3.15 -11.09 12.36
CA GLY A 52 -4.05 -10.44 13.32
C GLY A 52 -4.32 -8.97 12.97
N ALA A 53 -3.79 -8.07 13.81
CA ALA A 53 -3.88 -6.62 13.64
C ALA A 53 -2.74 -6.04 12.78
N LYS A 54 -1.74 -6.82 12.39
CA LYS A 54 -0.63 -6.37 11.57
C LYS A 54 -0.87 -6.74 10.11
N ILE A 55 -0.60 -5.81 9.20
CA ILE A 55 -0.58 -6.04 7.76
C ILE A 55 0.82 -5.74 7.27
N ARG A 56 1.50 -6.74 6.71
CA ARG A 56 2.80 -6.63 6.07
C ARG A 56 2.62 -6.53 4.55
N PHE A 57 3.25 -5.54 3.95
CA PHE A 57 3.35 -5.35 2.51
C PHE A 57 4.81 -5.58 2.11
N THR A 58 5.08 -6.45 1.15
CA THR A 58 6.44 -6.69 0.62
C THR A 58 6.47 -6.39 -0.87
N SER A 59 7.25 -5.39 -1.27
CA SER A 59 7.40 -4.92 -2.65
C SER A 59 7.99 -5.98 -3.58
N ASP A 60 7.93 -5.71 -4.89
CA ASP A 60 8.56 -6.52 -5.94
C ASP A 60 8.14 -7.99 -5.87
N LYS A 61 6.82 -8.21 -5.74
CA LYS A 61 6.19 -9.52 -5.61
C LYS A 61 6.74 -10.37 -4.46
N GLY A 62 7.23 -9.73 -3.40
CA GLY A 62 7.77 -10.41 -2.22
C GLY A 62 9.29 -10.45 -2.14
N ALA A 63 10.01 -9.97 -3.16
CA ALA A 63 11.47 -9.94 -3.19
C ALA A 63 12.09 -8.61 -2.70
N GLY A 64 11.27 -7.58 -2.54
CA GLY A 64 11.70 -6.23 -2.19
C GLY A 64 11.52 -5.87 -0.71
N GLU A 65 11.53 -4.57 -0.43
CA GLU A 65 11.36 -4.05 0.93
C GLU A 65 9.98 -4.36 1.52
N SER A 66 9.94 -4.56 2.84
CA SER A 66 8.70 -4.76 3.58
C SER A 66 8.33 -3.57 4.45
N ALA A 67 7.04 -3.22 4.46
CA ALA A 67 6.43 -2.29 5.40
C ALA A 67 5.35 -3.01 6.22
N VAL A 68 5.23 -2.71 7.51
CA VAL A 68 4.19 -3.26 8.39
C VAL A 68 3.31 -2.14 8.90
N LEU A 69 2.01 -2.24 8.64
CA LEU A 69 0.99 -1.38 9.23
C LEU A 69 0.28 -2.14 10.35
N THR A 70 0.05 -1.46 11.48
CA THR A 70 -0.77 -2.01 12.57
C THR A 70 -2.13 -1.33 12.53
N LEU A 71 -3.18 -2.13 12.36
CA LEU A 71 -4.57 -1.73 12.51
C LEU A 71 -4.81 -1.37 13.98
N ARG A 72 -5.30 -0.16 14.23
CA ARG A 72 -5.79 0.29 15.54
C ARG A 72 -7.30 0.44 15.47
#